data_AF-A0AA85F1G3-F1
#
_entry.id   AF-A0AA85F1G3-F1
#
_cell.length_a   1.000
_cell.length_b   1.000
_cell.length_c   1.000
_cell.angle_alpha   90.00
_cell.angle_beta   90.00
_cell.angle_gamma   90.00
#
_symmetry.space_group_name_H-M   'P 1'
#
loop_
_entity.id
_entity.type
_entity.pdbx_description
1 polymer ?
#
loop_
_entity_poly.entity_id
_entity_poly.type
_entity_poly.pdbx_seq_one_letter_code
_entity_poly.pdbx_strand_id
1 'polypeptide(L)'
;MLINPIPWLKAHVGSAFKSWSPFVQVDFYSQRLYGVSAELLKKSQLSKTGNYTFYSQDDISNLINYLESFLGPPQTAYADSLDMARSNPGLHLILLLNTFKRNNSHVVDCPLPLRFHISSYPSVIITDYALVPQWGGLLSIDASDCMTRTGSTKMIAQKIIYVIRSVLGFPQIKEMYFDRDIDNTHTYHIQSNMDLNGQTTNWELNLWFLRRTIECLTETKRTIESLINLLQRLPNMIIRDDVAHEVYHSCSNWSLALDNLKRPDETNDSASSHNEIMCSLGVTFQYAYNALISSNGAFFDHSLLGLLYFEDDQKYGIYTPLFVPIGFALFLSTYRTFKLVFRNNN
;
A
#
# COMPACT_ATOMS: atom_id res chain seq x y z
N MET A 1 -21.56 -22.32 2.02
CA MET A 1 -20.38 -21.50 1.68
C MET A 1 -20.88 -20.25 0.96
N LEU A 2 -20.54 -19.05 1.46
CA LEU A 2 -21.07 -17.77 1.01
C LEU A 2 -20.88 -17.59 -0.52
N ILE A 3 -22.00 -17.44 -1.25
CA ILE A 3 -22.01 -17.21 -2.71
C ILE A 3 -21.43 -15.82 -3.04
N ASN A 4 -21.58 -14.86 -2.12
CA ASN A 4 -20.90 -13.57 -2.13
C ASN A 4 -20.52 -13.19 -0.69
N PRO A 5 -19.22 -13.03 -0.35
CA PRO A 5 -18.79 -12.68 1.01
C PRO A 5 -18.91 -11.19 1.32
N ILE A 6 -19.15 -10.31 0.32
CA ILE A 6 -19.16 -8.85 0.49
C ILE A 6 -20.19 -8.38 1.52
N PRO A 7 -21.47 -8.81 1.49
CA PRO A 7 -22.46 -8.37 2.48
C PRO A 7 -22.05 -8.75 3.90
N TRP A 8 -21.45 -9.93 4.04
CA TRP A 8 -20.96 -10.42 5.32
C TRP A 8 -19.75 -9.61 5.82
N LEU A 9 -18.78 -9.34 4.95
CA LEU A 9 -17.60 -8.49 5.26
C LEU A 9 -18.02 -7.08 5.64
N LYS A 10 -18.91 -6.44 4.88
CA LYS A 10 -19.41 -5.09 5.20
C LYS A 10 -20.11 -5.05 6.57
N ALA A 11 -20.90 -6.08 6.88
CA ALA A 11 -21.63 -6.16 8.15
C ALA A 11 -20.73 -6.43 9.37
N HIS A 12 -19.71 -7.30 9.23
CA HIS A 12 -18.92 -7.79 10.37
C HIS A 12 -17.52 -7.17 10.49
N VAL A 13 -16.88 -6.84 9.37
CA VAL A 13 -15.54 -6.25 9.30
C VAL A 13 -15.63 -4.75 9.08
N GLY A 14 -16.50 -4.30 8.16
CA GLY A 14 -16.66 -2.88 7.84
C GLY A 14 -17.11 -2.03 9.04
N SER A 15 -17.86 -2.61 9.98
CA SER A 15 -18.27 -1.91 11.22
C SER A 15 -17.08 -1.46 12.08
N ALA A 16 -15.95 -2.17 12.03
CA ALA A 16 -14.77 -1.84 12.83
C ALA A 16 -14.04 -0.57 12.35
N PHE A 17 -14.24 -0.20 11.08
CA PHE A 17 -13.56 0.92 10.41
C PHE A 17 -14.46 2.15 10.24
N LYS A 18 -15.70 2.11 10.75
CA LYS A 18 -16.63 3.24 10.65
C LYS A 18 -16.11 4.51 11.31
N SER A 19 -15.37 4.39 12.42
CA SER A 19 -14.78 5.54 13.12
C SER A 19 -13.70 6.25 12.31
N TRP A 20 -13.21 5.66 11.22
CA TRP A 20 -12.21 6.26 10.35
C TRP A 20 -12.82 7.14 9.26
N SER A 21 -14.13 6.99 9.00
CA SER A 21 -14.86 7.95 8.18
C SER A 21 -14.94 9.29 8.94
N PRO A 22 -14.65 10.44 8.31
CA PRO A 22 -14.62 10.69 6.86
C PRO A 22 -13.25 10.57 6.17
N PHE A 23 -12.16 10.39 6.91
CA PHE A 23 -10.80 10.52 6.37
C PHE A 23 -10.32 9.30 5.59
N VAL A 24 -10.80 8.10 5.94
CA VAL A 24 -10.43 6.86 5.27
C VAL A 24 -11.68 6.12 4.84
N GLN A 25 -11.81 5.88 3.53
CA GLN A 25 -12.85 5.03 2.97
C GLN A 25 -12.31 3.61 2.77
N VAL A 26 -12.97 2.62 3.38
CA VAL A 26 -12.63 1.20 3.27
C VAL A 26 -13.69 0.49 2.46
N ASP A 27 -13.34 0.12 1.23
CA ASP A 27 -14.20 -0.63 0.33
C ASP A 27 -13.75 -2.10 0.23
N PHE A 28 -14.72 -3.01 0.25
CA PHE A 28 -14.47 -4.44 0.12
C PHE A 28 -14.90 -4.92 -1.26
N TYR A 29 -13.92 -5.43 -2.01
CA TYR A 29 -14.12 -6.08 -3.29
C TYR A 29 -13.86 -7.57 -3.13
N SER A 30 -14.65 -8.40 -3.83
CA SER A 30 -14.45 -9.85 -3.84
C SER A 30 -14.51 -10.34 -5.27
N GLN A 31 -13.40 -10.91 -5.73
CA GLN A 31 -13.33 -11.67 -6.96
C GLN A 31 -13.28 -13.14 -6.57
N ARG A 32 -14.41 -13.85 -6.65
CA ARG A 32 -14.45 -15.30 -6.47
C ARG A 32 -14.40 -15.97 -7.84
N LEU A 33 -13.20 -16.36 -8.27
CA LEU A 33 -12.99 -17.09 -9.52
C LEU A 33 -13.07 -18.60 -9.28
N TYR A 34 -12.21 -19.15 -8.40
CA TYR A 34 -12.10 -20.59 -8.16
C TYR A 34 -11.89 -20.91 -6.66
N GLY A 35 -12.33 -22.10 -6.23
CA GLY A 35 -11.97 -22.67 -4.94
C GLY A 35 -10.95 -23.77 -5.13
N VAL A 36 -9.69 -23.53 -4.76
CA VAL A 36 -8.60 -24.50 -4.89
C VAL A 36 -8.15 -24.93 -3.50
N SER A 37 -7.91 -26.23 -3.32
CA SER A 37 -7.31 -26.72 -2.07
C SER A 37 -5.83 -26.32 -2.04
N ALA A 38 -5.43 -25.59 -1.01
CA ALA A 38 -4.03 -25.16 -0.86
C ALA A 38 -3.05 -26.35 -0.80
N GLU A 39 -3.47 -27.49 -0.24
CA GLU A 39 -2.68 -28.72 -0.19
C GLU A 39 -2.34 -29.29 -1.59
N LEU A 40 -3.15 -28.98 -2.61
CA LEU A 40 -2.89 -29.36 -4.00
C LEU A 40 -1.81 -28.47 -4.63
N LEU A 41 -1.72 -27.21 -4.21
CA LEU A 41 -0.72 -26.27 -4.72
C LEU A 41 0.64 -26.53 -4.06
N LYS A 42 0.65 -26.60 -2.74
CA LYS A 42 1.85 -26.87 -1.94
C LYS A 42 1.45 -27.63 -0.68
N LYS A 43 2.11 -28.75 -0.41
CA LYS A 43 1.87 -29.51 0.83
C LYS A 43 2.48 -28.76 2.01
N SER A 44 1.71 -28.61 3.08
CA SER A 44 2.18 -28.07 4.36
C SER A 44 3.06 -29.08 5.08
N GLN A 45 3.95 -28.58 5.92
CA GLN A 45 4.85 -29.40 6.73
C GLN A 45 4.18 -29.74 8.07
N LEU A 46 4.46 -30.92 8.64
CA LEU A 46 3.96 -31.29 9.96
C LEU A 46 4.92 -30.78 11.04
N SER A 47 4.37 -30.17 12.09
CA SER A 47 5.17 -29.76 13.24
C SER A 47 5.85 -30.96 13.91
N LYS A 48 7.02 -30.74 14.52
CA LYS A 48 7.75 -31.78 15.28
C LYS A 48 6.92 -32.39 16.41
N THR A 49 5.96 -31.63 16.94
CA THR A 49 5.03 -32.09 17.99
C THR A 49 3.79 -32.80 17.45
N GLY A 50 3.54 -32.76 16.14
CA GLY A 50 2.36 -33.34 15.50
C GLY A 50 1.05 -32.56 15.70
N ASN A 51 1.06 -31.45 16.45
CA ASN A 51 -0.17 -30.74 16.84
C ASN A 51 -0.72 -29.81 15.76
N TYR A 52 0.09 -29.40 14.80
CA TYR A 52 -0.29 -28.44 13.75
C TYR A 52 0.53 -28.67 12.47
N THR A 53 0.00 -28.17 11.36
CA THR A 53 0.74 -28.07 10.09
C THR A 53 1.20 -26.63 9.89
N PHE A 54 2.31 -26.44 9.19
CA PHE A 54 2.85 -25.11 8.95
C PHE A 54 3.39 -24.90 7.55
N TYR A 55 3.37 -23.65 7.11
CA TYR A 55 4.17 -23.18 5.97
C TYR A 55 5.36 -22.38 6.46
N SER A 56 6.54 -22.73 5.97
CA SER A 56 7.75 -21.91 6.12
C SER A 56 7.72 -20.71 5.17
N GLN A 57 8.62 -19.74 5.38
CA GLN A 57 8.73 -18.58 4.49
C GLN A 57 8.96 -18.97 3.02
N ASP A 58 9.79 -19.98 2.77
CA ASP A 58 10.04 -20.50 1.41
C ASP A 58 8.80 -21.18 0.81
N ASP A 59 8.01 -21.87 1.64
CA ASP A 59 6.77 -22.49 1.18
C ASP A 59 5.70 -21.44 0.84
N ILE A 60 5.65 -20.32 1.57
CA ILE A 60 4.75 -19.20 1.30
C ILE A 60 5.09 -18.55 -0.05
N SER A 61 6.37 -18.29 -0.34
CA SER A 61 6.78 -17.74 -1.63
C SER A 61 6.39 -18.64 -2.80
N ASN A 62 6.56 -19.96 -2.66
CA ASN A 62 6.15 -20.91 -3.68
C ASN A 62 4.62 -20.96 -3.86
N LEU A 63 3.87 -20.97 -2.76
CA LEU A 63 2.41 -20.95 -2.80
C LEU A 63 1.89 -19.74 -3.57
N ILE A 64 2.49 -18.57 -3.36
CA ILE A 64 2.09 -17.33 -4.01
C ILE A 64 2.35 -17.36 -5.51
N ASN A 65 3.50 -17.89 -5.95
CA ASN A 65 3.77 -18.06 -7.38
C ASN A 65 2.70 -18.92 -8.07
N TYR A 66 2.24 -19.97 -7.39
CA TYR A 66 1.11 -20.76 -7.91
C TYR A 66 -0.19 -19.96 -7.92
N LEU A 67 -0.51 -19.24 -6.85
CA LEU A 67 -1.71 -18.39 -6.79
C LEU A 67 -1.70 -17.31 -7.87
N GLU A 68 -0.54 -16.71 -8.18
CA GLU A 68 -0.35 -15.75 -9.25
C GLU A 68 -0.69 -16.34 -10.62
N SER A 69 -0.28 -17.59 -10.88
CA SER A 69 -0.62 -18.26 -12.14
C SER A 69 -2.12 -18.46 -12.33
N PHE A 70 -2.91 -18.56 -11.24
CA PHE A 70 -4.35 -18.76 -11.29
C PHE A 70 -5.15 -17.46 -11.25
N LEU A 71 -4.70 -16.48 -10.46
CA LEU A 71 -5.42 -15.22 -10.21
C LEU A 71 -4.94 -14.07 -11.10
N GLY A 72 -3.78 -14.23 -11.73
CA GLY A 72 -3.06 -13.13 -12.39
C GLY A 72 -2.34 -12.23 -11.38
N PRO A 73 -1.52 -11.29 -11.87
CA PRO A 73 -0.84 -10.35 -11.00
C PRO A 73 -1.86 -9.40 -10.34
N PRO A 74 -1.66 -9.03 -9.06
CA PRO A 74 -2.62 -8.27 -8.25
C PRO A 74 -3.07 -6.94 -8.87
N GLN A 75 -2.23 -6.33 -9.71
CA GLN A 75 -2.49 -5.06 -10.40
C GLN A 75 -3.58 -5.14 -11.49
N THR A 76 -3.91 -6.34 -11.98
CA THR A 76 -4.88 -6.51 -13.09
C THR A 76 -6.33 -6.58 -12.65
N ALA A 77 -6.62 -6.78 -11.36
CA ALA A 77 -7.98 -6.88 -10.84
C ALA A 77 -8.75 -5.54 -10.82
N TYR A 78 -8.09 -4.42 -11.12
CA TYR A 78 -8.65 -3.06 -11.06
C TYR A 78 -8.74 -2.36 -12.43
N ALA A 79 -8.39 -3.04 -13.53
CA ALA A 79 -8.20 -2.42 -14.84
C ALA A 79 -9.47 -2.22 -15.69
N ASP A 80 -10.67 -2.40 -15.13
CA ASP A 80 -11.94 -2.27 -15.88
C ASP A 80 -12.41 -0.81 -16.06
N SER A 81 -11.71 0.19 -15.51
CA SER A 81 -12.00 1.62 -15.75
C SER A 81 -10.83 2.33 -16.43
N LEU A 82 -11.11 2.87 -17.61
CA LEU A 82 -10.17 3.50 -18.56
C LEU A 82 -9.37 4.69 -17.99
N ASP A 83 -9.73 5.20 -16.80
CA ASP A 83 -9.16 6.39 -16.17
C ASP A 83 -8.15 6.10 -15.04
N MET A 84 -7.81 4.82 -14.79
CA MET A 84 -6.95 4.42 -13.66
C MET A 84 -5.49 4.15 -14.06
N ALA A 85 -4.82 5.17 -14.60
CA ALA A 85 -3.36 5.28 -14.48
C ALA A 85 -2.91 5.49 -13.01
N ARG A 86 -3.85 5.72 -12.08
CA ARG A 86 -3.65 5.56 -10.65
C ARG A 86 -3.92 4.11 -10.28
N SER A 87 -2.88 3.28 -10.22
CA SER A 87 -2.96 1.98 -9.58
C SER A 87 -3.37 2.19 -8.12
N ASN A 88 -4.65 2.05 -7.79
CA ASN A 88 -5.06 2.09 -6.40
C ASN A 88 -4.48 0.83 -5.72
N PRO A 89 -3.54 0.97 -4.77
CA PRO A 89 -2.94 -0.19 -4.13
C PRO A 89 -4.01 -0.89 -3.29
N GLY A 90 -4.47 -2.06 -3.76
CA GLY A 90 -5.40 -2.91 -3.03
C GLY A 90 -4.66 -3.81 -2.05
N LEU A 91 -5.21 -3.99 -0.85
CA LEU A 91 -4.76 -5.04 0.06
C LEU A 91 -5.46 -6.36 -0.32
N HIS A 92 -4.72 -7.32 -0.88
CA HIS A 92 -5.27 -8.64 -1.12
C HIS A 92 -5.20 -9.48 0.16
N LEU A 93 -6.32 -10.10 0.51
CA LEU A 93 -6.45 -11.00 1.65
C LEU A 93 -6.87 -12.37 1.15
N ILE A 94 -5.99 -13.36 1.31
CA ILE A 94 -6.26 -14.74 0.91
C ILE A 94 -6.69 -15.53 2.14
N LEU A 95 -7.88 -16.08 2.07
CA LEU A 95 -8.49 -16.83 3.15
C LEU A 95 -8.31 -18.33 2.94
N LEU A 96 -7.46 -18.98 3.75
CA LEU A 96 -7.40 -20.43 3.82
C LEU A 96 -8.40 -20.92 4.86
N LEU A 97 -9.48 -21.54 4.37
CA LEU A 97 -10.46 -22.20 5.22
C LEU A 97 -10.08 -23.67 5.36
N ASN A 98 -9.69 -24.06 6.57
CA ASN A 98 -9.55 -25.47 6.87
C ASN A 98 -10.95 -26.06 7.08
N THR A 99 -11.40 -26.97 6.21
CA THR A 99 -12.77 -27.52 6.27
C THR A 99 -12.72 -29.02 6.54
N PHE A 100 -13.67 -29.52 7.33
CA PHE A 100 -13.76 -30.95 7.63
C PHE A 100 -14.10 -31.75 6.36
N LYS A 101 -13.39 -32.85 6.13
CA LYS A 101 -13.76 -33.84 5.11
C LYS A 101 -14.71 -34.84 5.78
N ARG A 102 -15.98 -34.84 5.37
CA ARG A 102 -16.94 -35.84 5.84
C ARG A 102 -16.67 -37.15 5.10
N ASN A 103 -16.04 -38.11 5.77
CA ASN A 103 -15.94 -39.48 5.27
C ASN A 103 -17.28 -40.22 5.47
N ASN A 104 -17.53 -41.26 4.66
CA ASN A 104 -18.77 -42.06 4.73
C ASN A 104 -18.90 -42.87 6.05
N SER A 105 -17.84 -42.96 6.84
CA SER A 105 -17.88 -43.45 8.23
C SER A 105 -18.23 -42.30 9.17
N HIS A 106 -18.97 -42.57 10.24
CA HIS A 106 -19.38 -41.60 11.27
C HIS A 106 -18.22 -40.95 12.06
N VAL A 107 -16.98 -41.03 11.58
CA VAL A 107 -15.78 -40.44 12.18
C VAL A 107 -15.49 -39.12 11.47
N VAL A 108 -15.59 -38.02 12.21
CA VAL A 108 -15.22 -36.69 11.71
C VAL A 108 -13.70 -36.55 11.88
N ASP A 109 -12.96 -36.69 10.78
CA ASP A 109 -11.52 -36.41 10.77
C ASP A 109 -11.31 -34.89 10.83
N CYS A 110 -10.80 -34.43 11.97
CA CYS A 110 -10.45 -33.03 12.17
C CYS A 110 -9.13 -32.72 11.47
N PRO A 111 -9.11 -31.78 10.51
CA PRO A 111 -7.85 -31.38 9.93
C PRO A 111 -7.03 -30.58 10.96
N LEU A 112 -5.72 -30.83 10.97
CA LEU A 112 -4.79 -30.13 11.86
C LEU A 112 -4.77 -28.63 11.54
N PRO A 113 -4.66 -27.74 12.54
CA PRO A 113 -4.63 -26.30 12.30
C PRO A 113 -3.40 -25.93 11.47
N LEU A 114 -3.55 -24.91 10.62
CA LEU A 114 -2.48 -24.43 9.75
C LEU A 114 -1.91 -23.12 10.31
N ARG A 115 -0.59 -23.09 10.53
CA ARG A 115 0.16 -21.94 11.06
C ARG A 115 1.23 -21.48 10.08
N PHE A 116 1.71 -20.25 10.24
CA PHE A 116 2.83 -19.70 9.49
C PHE A 116 4.05 -19.56 10.38
N HIS A 117 5.21 -19.96 9.88
CA HIS A 117 6.50 -19.79 10.52
C HIS A 117 7.21 -18.59 9.89
N ILE A 118 7.19 -17.45 10.58
CA ILE A 118 7.88 -16.24 10.13
C ILE A 118 9.23 -16.17 10.84
N SER A 119 10.32 -16.11 10.08
CA SER A 119 11.66 -15.99 10.66
C SER A 119 11.86 -14.56 11.19
N SER A 120 12.04 -14.42 12.50
CA SER A 120 12.39 -13.16 13.14
C SER A 120 13.57 -13.37 14.08
N TYR A 121 14.78 -13.10 13.60
CA TYR A 121 16.02 -13.36 14.33
C TYR A 121 15.93 -12.86 15.79
N PRO A 122 16.12 -13.70 16.84
CA PRO A 122 16.69 -15.06 16.86
C PRO A 122 15.66 -16.22 16.91
N SER A 123 14.36 -15.97 16.75
CA SER A 123 13.30 -16.97 16.95
C SER A 123 12.32 -17.08 15.77
N VAL A 124 11.62 -18.22 15.66
CA VAL A 124 10.54 -18.37 14.69
C VAL A 124 9.23 -17.97 15.37
N ILE A 125 8.55 -16.96 14.82
CA ILE A 125 7.26 -16.53 15.31
C ILE A 125 6.19 -17.39 14.63
N ILE A 126 5.33 -18.02 15.43
CA ILE A 126 4.20 -18.82 14.96
C ILE A 126 2.97 -17.93 14.94
N THR A 127 2.37 -17.76 13.77
CA THR A 127 1.21 -16.87 13.56
C THR A 127 0.12 -17.53 12.73
N ASP A 128 -1.10 -17.00 12.86
CA ASP A 128 -2.26 -17.42 12.05
C ASP A 128 -2.33 -16.70 10.70
N TYR A 129 -1.48 -15.70 10.50
CA TYR A 129 -1.39 -14.92 9.28
C TYR A 129 0.06 -14.72 8.89
N ALA A 130 0.30 -14.54 7.58
CA ALA A 130 1.58 -14.13 7.04
C ALA A 130 1.38 -12.89 6.17
N LEU A 131 2.29 -11.92 6.31
CA LEU A 131 2.31 -10.73 5.45
C LEU A 131 3.34 -10.94 4.36
N VAL A 132 2.91 -10.74 3.11
CA VAL A 132 3.79 -10.86 1.95
C VAL A 132 3.78 -9.54 1.17
N PRO A 133 4.95 -8.95 0.90
CA PRO A 133 5.06 -7.74 0.09
C PRO A 133 4.34 -7.92 -1.26
N GLN A 134 3.69 -6.85 -1.74
CA GLN A 134 2.91 -6.79 -2.99
C GLN A 134 1.62 -7.63 -3.03
N TRP A 135 1.54 -8.71 -2.25
CA TRP A 135 0.37 -9.61 -2.18
C TRP A 135 -0.52 -9.36 -0.97
N GLY A 136 -0.05 -8.67 0.07
CA GLY A 136 -0.88 -8.38 1.24
C GLY A 136 -0.81 -9.47 2.31
N GLY A 137 -1.98 -9.96 2.76
CA GLY A 137 -2.10 -10.85 3.92
C GLY A 137 -2.65 -12.23 3.58
N LEU A 138 -1.92 -13.28 3.94
CA LEU A 138 -2.38 -14.66 3.92
C LEU A 138 -2.95 -15.01 5.30
N LEU A 139 -4.22 -15.40 5.39
CA LEU A 139 -4.90 -15.70 6.65
C LEU A 139 -5.34 -17.16 6.68
N SER A 140 -4.89 -17.90 7.70
CA SER A 140 -5.34 -19.24 7.99
C SER A 140 -6.46 -19.20 9.03
N ILE A 141 -7.58 -19.84 8.69
CA ILE A 141 -8.72 -20.00 9.57
C ILE A 141 -8.98 -21.47 9.77
N ASP A 142 -8.75 -21.88 11.01
CA ASP A 142 -9.10 -23.20 11.47
C ASP A 142 -10.62 -23.34 11.55
N ALA A 143 -11.13 -24.51 11.19
CA ALA A 143 -12.49 -24.87 11.55
C ALA A 143 -12.59 -24.86 13.07
N SER A 144 -13.27 -23.85 13.63
CA SER A 144 -13.61 -23.79 15.05
C SER A 144 -14.33 -25.09 15.40
N ASP A 145 -13.75 -25.85 16.34
CA ASP A 145 -14.21 -27.13 16.90
C ASP A 145 -14.98 -28.04 15.92
N CYS A 146 -14.40 -29.19 15.60
CA CYS A 146 -15.11 -30.31 14.95
C CYS A 146 -16.46 -30.68 15.57
N MET A 147 -16.75 -30.20 16.79
CA MET A 147 -17.95 -30.50 17.56
C MET A 147 -18.94 -29.31 17.70
N THR A 148 -18.53 -28.04 17.50
CA THR A 148 -19.45 -26.90 17.69
C THR A 148 -19.59 -26.05 16.41
N ARG A 149 -20.72 -26.24 15.72
CA ARG A 149 -21.07 -25.56 14.46
C ARG A 149 -21.34 -24.05 14.58
N THR A 150 -21.15 -23.43 15.74
CA THR A 150 -21.76 -22.13 16.07
C THR A 150 -20.78 -21.04 16.54
N GLY A 151 -19.47 -21.31 16.63
CA GLY A 151 -18.47 -20.31 17.07
C GLY A 151 -17.78 -19.49 15.95
N SER A 152 -18.00 -19.82 14.68
CA SER A 152 -17.00 -19.55 13.62
C SER A 152 -16.94 -18.12 13.06
N THR A 153 -18.08 -17.46 12.81
CA THR A 153 -18.10 -16.22 12.00
C THR A 153 -17.54 -14.99 12.72
N LYS A 154 -17.83 -14.82 14.01
CA LYS A 154 -17.31 -13.67 14.77
C LYS A 154 -15.79 -13.73 14.94
N MET A 155 -15.25 -14.93 15.20
CA MET A 155 -13.80 -15.15 15.26
C MET A 155 -13.12 -14.88 13.92
N ILE A 156 -13.74 -15.31 12.80
CA ILE A 156 -13.25 -15.00 11.45
C ILE A 156 -13.16 -13.48 11.25
N ALA A 157 -14.22 -12.75 11.60
CA ALA A 157 -14.26 -11.29 11.43
C ALA A 157 -13.18 -10.62 12.29
N GLN A 158 -13.03 -11.02 13.56
CA GLN A 158 -12.00 -10.48 14.46
C GLN A 158 -10.59 -10.72 13.93
N LYS A 159 -10.28 -11.93 13.43
CA LYS A 159 -8.98 -12.24 12.82
C LYS A 159 -8.72 -11.40 11.57
N ILE A 160 -9.73 -11.21 10.72
CA ILE A 160 -9.60 -10.34 9.53
C ILE A 160 -9.31 -8.89 9.94
N ILE A 161 -10.05 -8.35 10.91
CA ILE A 161 -9.84 -6.98 11.41
C ILE A 161 -8.42 -6.83 11.97
N TYR A 162 -7.95 -7.82 12.73
CA TYR A 162 -6.59 -7.84 13.28
C TYR A 162 -5.53 -7.78 12.17
N VAL A 163 -5.64 -8.61 11.13
CA VAL A 163 -4.70 -8.60 10.01
C VAL A 163 -4.73 -7.26 9.28
N ILE A 164 -5.92 -6.72 8.98
CA ILE A 164 -6.05 -5.41 8.32
C ILE A 164 -5.36 -4.32 9.16
N ARG A 165 -5.61 -4.28 10.47
CA ARG A 165 -4.97 -3.34 11.38
C ARG A 165 -3.45 -3.51 11.41
N SER A 166 -2.96 -4.75 11.42
CA SER A 166 -1.52 -5.05 11.39
C SER A 166 -0.87 -4.56 10.09
N VAL A 167 -1.52 -4.75 8.95
CA VAL A 167 -1.01 -4.28 7.65
C VAL A 167 -1.00 -2.76 7.59
N LEU A 168 -2.04 -2.12 8.13
CA LEU A 168 -2.15 -0.67 8.17
C LEU A 168 -1.21 -0.01 9.19
N GLY A 169 -0.43 -0.80 9.95
CA GLY A 169 0.56 -0.28 10.88
C GLY A 169 -0.02 0.18 12.22
N PHE A 170 -1.23 -0.26 12.58
CA PHE A 170 -1.75 -0.04 13.93
C PHE A 170 -0.90 -0.80 14.96
N PRO A 171 -0.63 -0.19 16.13
CA PRO A 171 0.11 -0.86 17.19
C PRO A 171 -0.61 -2.15 17.59
N GLN A 172 0.10 -3.26 17.51
CA GLN A 172 -0.37 -4.58 17.94
C GLN A 172 0.03 -4.74 19.42
N ILE A 173 -0.68 -4.09 20.34
CA ILE A 173 -0.31 -4.18 21.76
C ILE A 173 -0.79 -5.53 22.27
N LYS A 174 0.16 -6.44 22.49
CA LYS A 174 -0.08 -7.72 23.15
C LYS A 174 0.05 -7.50 24.65
N GLU A 175 -1.07 -7.65 25.37
CA GLU A 175 -1.21 -7.81 26.83
C GLU A 175 -0.55 -6.72 27.71
N MET A 176 -1.38 -6.03 28.50
CA MET A 176 -0.95 -5.16 29.59
C MET A 176 -0.92 -5.98 30.88
N TYR A 177 0.24 -6.12 31.51
CA TYR A 177 0.31 -6.62 32.88
C TYR A 177 0.34 -5.44 33.86
N PHE A 178 -0.44 -5.53 34.92
CA PHE A 178 -0.40 -4.61 36.04
C PHE A 178 0.74 -5.04 36.95
N ASP A 179 1.91 -4.41 36.83
CA ASP A 179 2.91 -4.53 37.89
C ASP A 179 2.65 -3.45 38.94
N ARG A 180 2.26 -3.89 40.13
CA ARG A 180 2.08 -2.99 41.28
C ARG A 180 3.46 -2.78 41.88
N ASP A 181 4.25 -1.87 41.30
CA ASP A 181 5.52 -1.51 41.92
C ASP A 181 5.25 -0.81 43.26
N ILE A 182 6.11 -1.06 44.24
CA ILE A 182 5.91 -0.73 45.67
C ILE A 182 5.93 0.79 45.93
N ASP A 183 6.31 1.59 44.93
CA ASP A 183 6.64 3.02 45.09
C ASP A 183 5.53 4.02 44.70
N ASN A 184 4.26 3.60 44.56
CA ASN A 184 3.11 4.50 44.30
C ASN A 184 3.26 5.43 43.05
N THR A 185 4.22 5.17 42.17
CA THR A 185 4.35 5.90 40.91
C THR A 185 3.40 5.25 39.89
N HIS A 186 2.33 5.98 39.56
CA HIS A 186 1.31 5.49 38.65
C HIS A 186 1.82 5.57 37.21
N THR A 187 2.48 4.51 36.73
CA THR A 187 2.83 4.38 35.31
C THR A 187 1.65 3.78 34.55
N TYR A 188 1.01 4.60 33.71
CA TYR A 188 -0.05 4.16 32.82
C TYR A 188 0.57 3.53 31.57
N HIS A 189 0.43 2.23 31.39
CA HIS A 189 0.72 1.56 30.12
C HIS A 189 -0.58 1.30 29.37
N ILE A 190 -0.58 1.47 28.05
CA ILE A 190 -1.81 1.45 27.23
C ILE A 190 -2.08 0.03 26.75
N GLN A 191 -3.28 -0.51 26.99
CA GLN A 191 -3.71 -1.84 26.54
C GLN A 191 -4.51 -1.74 25.23
N SER A 192 -4.10 -2.45 24.17
CA SER A 192 -5.01 -2.77 23.05
C SER A 192 -5.61 -4.14 23.30
N ASN A 193 -6.88 -4.17 23.68
CA ASN A 193 -7.59 -5.40 24.00
C ASN A 193 -7.83 -6.25 22.74
N MET A 194 -7.59 -7.57 22.87
CA MET A 194 -8.12 -8.59 21.96
C MET A 194 -9.68 -8.63 21.94
N ASP A 195 -10.36 -7.87 22.81
CA ASP A 195 -11.81 -7.98 23.08
C ASP A 195 -12.69 -6.85 22.53
N LEU A 196 -12.15 -5.84 21.83
CA LEU A 196 -12.98 -4.70 21.35
C LEU A 196 -13.85 -5.01 20.11
N ASN A 197 -14.16 -6.28 19.80
CA ASN A 197 -14.78 -6.68 18.53
C ASN A 197 -14.09 -6.05 17.29
N GLY A 198 -12.80 -5.70 17.44
CA GLY A 198 -12.02 -5.00 16.42
C GLY A 198 -12.25 -3.48 16.29
N GLN A 199 -13.12 -2.86 17.10
CA GLN A 199 -13.32 -1.41 17.07
C GLN A 199 -12.02 -0.67 17.42
N THR A 200 -11.75 0.41 16.70
CA THR A 200 -10.55 1.25 16.91
C THR A 200 -10.87 2.31 17.95
N THR A 201 -10.05 2.42 18.99
CA THR A 201 -10.21 3.48 19.99
C THR A 201 -9.72 4.82 19.43
N ASN A 202 -10.19 5.94 19.99
CA ASN A 202 -9.80 7.26 19.51
C ASN A 202 -8.29 7.52 19.63
N TRP A 203 -7.64 7.03 20.70
CA TRP A 203 -6.20 7.21 20.87
C TRP A 203 -5.39 6.39 19.86
N GLU A 204 -5.82 5.17 19.53
CA GLU A 204 -5.19 4.32 18.51
C GLU A 204 -5.23 5.02 17.15
N LEU A 205 -6.39 5.58 16.83
CA LEU A 205 -6.62 6.28 15.57
C LEU A 205 -5.83 7.60 15.51
N ASN A 206 -5.79 8.39 16.59
CA ASN A 206 -5.01 9.62 16.67
C ASN A 206 -3.50 9.35 16.49
N LEU A 207 -2.98 8.33 17.17
CA LEU A 207 -1.58 7.92 17.02
C LEU A 207 -1.29 7.44 15.60
N TRP A 208 -2.23 6.70 15.00
CA TRP A 208 -2.12 6.27 13.62
C TRP A 208 -2.08 7.46 12.65
N PHE A 209 -2.99 8.44 12.78
CA PHE A 209 -2.98 9.65 11.96
C PHE A 209 -1.68 10.42 12.09
N LEU A 210 -1.20 10.61 13.33
CA LEU A 210 0.05 11.32 13.57
C LEU A 210 1.24 10.62 12.90
N ARG A 211 1.38 9.31 13.13
CA ARG A 211 2.44 8.51 12.52
C ARG A 211 2.39 8.58 10.99
N ARG A 212 1.19 8.39 10.43
CA ARG A 212 0.99 8.39 8.97
C ARG A 212 1.27 9.76 8.36
N THR A 213 0.90 10.84 9.05
CA THR A 213 1.22 12.21 8.65
C THR A 213 2.73 12.40 8.55
N ILE A 214 3.50 11.98 9.57
CA ILE A 214 4.96 12.10 9.57
C ILE A 214 5.59 11.29 8.42
N GLU A 215 5.13 10.06 8.21
CA GLU A 215 5.56 9.22 7.08
C GLU A 215 5.28 9.91 5.74
N CYS A 216 4.05 10.40 5.52
CA CYS A 216 3.68 11.10 4.28
C CYS A 216 4.51 12.37 4.05
N LEU A 217 4.74 13.19 5.08
CA LEU A 217 5.56 14.40 4.97
C LEU A 217 7.02 14.09 4.66
N THR A 218 7.56 13.02 5.24
CA THR A 218 8.94 12.57 5.01
C THR A 218 9.12 12.05 3.59
N GLU A 219 8.19 11.22 3.11
CA GLU A 219 8.20 10.72 1.73
C GLU A 219 7.97 11.83 0.70
N THR A 220 7.07 12.78 0.98
CA THR A 220 6.86 13.96 0.13
C THR A 220 8.16 14.77 -0.01
N LYS A 221 8.84 15.04 1.12
CA LYS A 221 10.14 15.73 1.12
C LYS A 221 11.16 14.98 0.26
N ARG A 222 11.30 13.67 0.47
CA ARG A 222 12.24 12.82 -0.28
C ARG A 222 11.96 12.83 -1.79
N THR A 223 10.69 12.80 -2.16
CA THR A 223 10.23 12.79 -3.55
C THR A 223 10.50 14.14 -4.24
N ILE A 224 10.17 15.25 -3.58
CA ILE A 224 10.46 16.60 -4.10
C ILE A 224 11.97 16.83 -4.20
N GLU A 225 12.75 16.41 -3.20
CA GLU A 225 14.21 16.50 -3.23
C GLU A 225 14.79 15.70 -4.41
N SER A 226 14.25 14.50 -4.67
CA SER A 226 14.63 13.70 -5.83
C SER A 226 14.26 14.38 -7.16
N LEU A 227 13.10 15.03 -7.24
CA LEU A 227 12.68 15.81 -8.40
C LEU A 227 13.63 17.00 -8.66
N ILE A 228 13.99 17.75 -7.62
CA ILE A 228 14.93 18.88 -7.72
C ILE A 228 16.30 18.39 -8.21
N ASN A 229 16.80 17.28 -7.65
CA ASN A 229 18.06 16.68 -8.08
C ASN A 229 18.02 16.23 -9.55
N LEU A 230 16.88 15.72 -10.03
CA LEU A 230 16.68 15.35 -11.43
C LEU A 230 16.71 16.59 -12.34
N LEU A 231 15.98 17.64 -11.96
CA LEU A 231 15.95 18.92 -12.68
C LEU A 231 17.33 19.59 -12.78
N GLN A 232 18.12 19.55 -11.72
CA GLN A 232 19.49 20.09 -11.72
C GLN A 232 20.43 19.35 -12.67
N ARG A 233 20.23 18.04 -12.83
CA ARG A 233 21.04 17.21 -13.75
C ARG A 233 20.63 17.39 -15.21
N LEU A 234 19.37 17.77 -15.46
CA LEU A 234 18.77 17.86 -16.79
C LEU A 234 18.18 19.27 -17.00
N PRO A 235 19.03 20.30 -17.20
CA PRO A 235 18.59 21.70 -17.21
C PRO A 235 17.64 22.05 -18.38
N ASN A 236 17.61 21.22 -19.43
CA ASN A 236 16.74 21.41 -20.60
C ASN A 236 15.42 20.62 -20.50
N MET A 237 15.07 20.07 -19.32
CA MET A 237 13.81 19.36 -19.15
C MET A 237 12.61 20.31 -19.23
N ILE A 238 11.70 20.05 -20.17
CA ILE A 238 10.46 20.82 -20.32
C ILE A 238 9.45 20.34 -19.26
N ILE A 239 9.05 21.24 -18.36
CA ILE A 239 8.02 21.00 -17.36
C ILE A 239 6.70 21.54 -17.91
N ARG A 240 5.67 20.68 -17.99
CA ARG A 240 4.31 21.11 -18.33
C ARG A 240 3.64 21.83 -17.15
N ASP A 241 2.68 22.70 -17.45
CA ASP A 241 1.99 23.50 -16.42
C ASP A 241 1.21 22.64 -15.41
N ASP A 242 0.69 21.48 -15.83
CA ASP A 242 -0.01 20.55 -14.95
C ASP A 242 0.94 19.91 -13.93
N VAL A 243 2.13 19.50 -14.35
CA VAL A 243 3.19 19.00 -13.44
C VAL A 243 3.64 20.09 -12.48
N ALA A 244 3.83 21.33 -12.98
CA ALA A 244 4.19 22.46 -12.13
C ALA A 244 3.10 22.77 -11.09
N HIS A 245 1.82 22.69 -11.48
CA HIS A 245 0.70 22.84 -10.56
C HIS A 245 0.67 21.74 -9.49
N GLU A 246 0.94 20.47 -9.84
CA GLU A 246 1.03 19.39 -8.86
C GLU A 246 2.17 19.60 -7.86
N VAL A 247 3.34 20.11 -8.29
CA VAL A 247 4.44 20.46 -7.37
C VAL A 247 4.03 21.59 -6.43
N TYR A 248 3.39 22.64 -6.94
CA TYR A 248 2.91 23.75 -6.11
C TYR A 248 1.85 23.29 -5.10
N HIS A 249 0.88 22.51 -5.56
CA HIS A 249 -0.17 21.93 -4.72
C HIS A 249 0.43 21.01 -3.64
N SER A 250 1.44 20.23 -3.99
CA SER A 250 2.18 19.41 -3.02
C SER A 250 2.84 20.27 -1.94
N CYS A 251 3.60 21.29 -2.31
CA CYS A 251 4.29 22.19 -1.37
C CYS A 251 3.30 22.94 -0.47
N SER A 252 2.19 23.43 -1.03
CA SER A 252 1.15 24.14 -0.27
C SER A 252 0.46 23.23 0.74
N ASN A 253 0.11 21.99 0.37
CA ASN A 253 -0.48 21.04 1.31
C ASN A 253 0.52 20.57 2.36
N TRP A 254 1.79 20.41 1.99
CA TRP A 254 2.87 20.06 2.93
C TRP A 254 3.05 21.16 3.99
N SER A 255 3.02 22.45 3.61
CA SER A 255 3.10 23.56 4.57
C SER A 255 1.87 23.62 5.47
N LEU A 256 0.66 23.43 4.92
CA LEU A 256 -0.58 23.41 5.71
C LEU A 256 -0.58 22.27 6.75
N ALA A 257 -0.12 21.08 6.36
CA ALA A 257 0.02 19.96 7.30
C ALA A 257 1.02 20.28 8.41
N LEU A 258 2.16 20.90 8.08
CA LEU A 258 3.17 21.29 9.07
C LEU A 258 2.64 22.37 10.03
N ASP A 259 1.88 23.34 9.54
CA ASP A 259 1.32 24.39 10.38
C ASP A 259 0.22 23.87 11.30
N ASN A 260 -0.57 22.88 10.85
CA ASN A 260 -1.52 22.18 11.74
C ASN A 260 -0.81 21.35 12.81
N LEU A 261 0.33 20.73 12.49
CA LEU A 261 1.14 19.99 13.49
C LEU A 261 1.79 20.92 14.53
N LYS A 262 2.14 22.15 14.16
CA LYS A 262 2.71 23.16 15.09
C LYS A 262 1.68 23.73 16.05
N ARG A 263 0.38 23.57 15.77
CA ARG A 263 -0.71 24.20 16.51
C ARG A 263 -1.54 23.24 17.40
N PRO A 264 -0.95 22.37 18.25
CA PRO A 264 -1.76 21.62 19.19
C PRO A 264 -2.35 22.46 20.34
N ASP A 265 -1.77 23.63 20.66
CA ASP A 265 -1.93 24.23 22.01
C ASP A 265 -2.59 25.63 22.07
N GLU A 266 -3.05 26.25 20.98
CA GLU A 266 -3.62 27.62 21.04
C GLU A 266 -5.15 27.69 21.12
N THR A 267 -5.87 26.56 21.04
CA THR A 267 -7.33 26.55 21.23
C THR A 267 -7.68 26.04 22.62
N ASN A 268 -7.58 26.97 23.57
CA ASN A 268 -8.38 27.09 24.79
C ASN A 268 -8.31 25.95 25.83
N ASP A 269 -7.90 26.31 27.05
CA ASP A 269 -8.02 25.59 28.33
C ASP A 269 -9.46 25.14 28.71
N SER A 270 -10.42 25.25 27.79
CA SER A 270 -11.79 24.79 27.95
C SER A 270 -11.94 23.41 27.33
N ALA A 271 -11.55 22.36 28.06
CA ALA A 271 -12.01 20.98 27.92
C ALA A 271 -12.30 20.54 26.45
N SER A 272 -11.27 20.51 25.60
CA SER A 272 -11.40 20.02 24.23
C SER A 272 -11.90 18.57 24.26
N SER A 273 -13.02 18.33 23.58
CA SER A 273 -13.60 17.00 23.56
C SER A 273 -12.67 16.06 22.78
N HIS A 274 -12.58 14.79 23.18
CA HIS A 274 -11.69 13.81 22.51
C HIS A 274 -11.97 13.67 21.00
N ASN A 275 -13.16 14.06 20.55
CA ASN A 275 -13.56 14.03 19.14
C ASN A 275 -12.97 15.20 18.33
N GLU A 276 -12.73 16.37 18.94
CA GLU A 276 -12.15 17.53 18.25
C GLU A 276 -10.68 17.31 17.89
N ILE A 277 -9.92 16.70 18.80
CA ILE A 277 -8.51 16.34 18.58
C ILE A 277 -8.39 15.32 17.44
N MET A 278 -9.31 14.35 17.39
CA MET A 278 -9.35 13.35 16.32
C MET A 278 -9.64 13.99 14.96
N CYS A 279 -10.61 14.91 14.89
CA CYS A 279 -10.89 15.65 13.66
C CYS A 279 -9.68 16.49 13.21
N SER A 280 -8.97 17.13 14.15
CA SER A 280 -7.78 17.94 13.84
C SER A 280 -6.64 17.09 13.24
N LEU A 281 -6.31 15.96 13.87
CA LEU A 281 -5.26 15.06 13.37
C LEU A 281 -5.66 14.37 12.06
N GLY A 282 -6.93 14.02 11.88
CA GLY A 282 -7.44 13.48 10.62
C GLY A 282 -7.34 14.47 9.47
N VAL A 283 -7.68 15.75 9.69
CA VAL A 283 -7.52 16.83 8.69
C VAL A 283 -6.04 17.04 8.35
N THR A 284 -5.18 17.03 9.36
CA THR A 284 -3.72 17.15 9.19
C THR A 284 -3.18 16.01 8.32
N PHE A 285 -3.61 14.79 8.58
CA PHE A 285 -3.29 13.63 7.75
C PHE A 285 -3.76 13.81 6.31
N GLN A 286 -4.96 14.32 6.07
CA GLN A 286 -5.47 14.56 4.71
C GLN A 286 -4.59 15.51 3.91
N TYR A 287 -4.12 16.61 4.52
CA TYR A 287 -3.18 17.54 3.87
C TYR A 287 -1.85 16.85 3.55
N ALA A 288 -1.27 16.11 4.50
CA ALA A 288 -0.03 15.38 4.27
C ALA A 288 -0.18 14.30 3.17
N TYR A 289 -1.32 13.61 3.13
CA TYR A 289 -1.62 12.61 2.12
C TYR A 289 -1.80 13.23 0.72
N ASN A 290 -2.52 14.34 0.61
CA ASN A 290 -2.67 15.09 -0.64
C ASN A 290 -1.31 15.60 -1.14
N ALA A 291 -0.44 16.07 -0.25
CA ALA A 291 0.92 16.46 -0.61
C ALA A 291 1.73 15.27 -1.18
N LEU A 292 1.61 14.10 -0.56
CA LEU A 292 2.29 12.89 -1.05
C LEU A 292 1.76 12.47 -2.44
N ILE A 293 0.44 12.48 -2.65
CA ILE A 293 -0.14 12.13 -3.95
C ILE A 293 0.33 13.11 -5.02
N SER A 294 0.26 14.41 -4.76
CA SER A 294 0.66 15.42 -5.74
C SER A 294 2.16 15.37 -6.04
N SER A 295 3.03 15.15 -5.03
CA SER A 295 4.47 14.99 -5.28
C SER A 295 4.79 13.73 -6.11
N ASN A 296 4.17 12.60 -5.81
CA ASN A 296 4.31 11.39 -6.62
C ASN A 296 3.73 11.56 -8.02
N GLY A 297 2.57 12.20 -8.14
CA GLY A 297 1.93 12.51 -9.42
C GLY A 297 2.82 13.36 -10.31
N ALA A 298 3.46 14.39 -9.75
CA ALA A 298 4.43 15.20 -10.47
C ALA A 298 5.69 14.41 -10.84
N PHE A 299 6.29 13.66 -9.90
CA PHE A 299 7.55 12.96 -10.12
C PHE A 299 7.44 11.80 -11.12
N PHE A 300 6.33 11.07 -11.10
CA PHE A 300 6.09 9.92 -11.99
C PHE A 300 5.31 10.28 -13.26
N ASP A 301 5.11 11.57 -13.56
CA ASP A 301 4.43 11.98 -14.79
C ASP A 301 5.23 11.59 -16.03
N HIS A 302 4.53 11.03 -17.02
CA HIS A 302 5.16 10.55 -18.26
C HIS A 302 5.86 11.67 -19.08
N SER A 303 5.45 12.94 -18.98
CA SER A 303 6.14 14.04 -19.69
C SER A 303 7.55 14.27 -19.22
N LEU A 304 7.82 14.14 -17.92
CA LEU A 304 9.15 14.38 -17.38
C LEU A 304 10.17 13.37 -17.93
N LEU A 305 9.73 12.13 -18.17
CA LEU A 305 10.56 11.06 -18.74
C LEU A 305 10.54 11.03 -20.27
N GLY A 306 9.41 11.38 -20.90
CA GLY A 306 9.20 11.25 -22.35
C GLY A 306 9.96 12.28 -23.19
N LEU A 307 10.22 13.47 -22.65
CA LEU A 307 10.91 14.54 -23.37
C LEU A 307 12.45 14.47 -23.30
N LEU A 308 13.00 13.57 -22.48
CA LEU A 308 14.43 13.23 -22.50
C LEU A 308 14.86 12.57 -23.82
N TYR A 309 13.93 12.00 -24.60
CA TYR A 309 14.29 11.18 -25.76
C TYR A 309 14.74 11.97 -26.99
N PHE A 310 14.67 13.30 -26.97
CA PHE A 310 15.28 14.12 -28.01
C PHE A 310 15.90 15.36 -27.37
N GLU A 311 17.02 15.15 -26.68
CA GLU A 311 17.93 16.27 -26.43
C GLU A 311 18.23 16.99 -27.74
N ASP A 312 18.33 18.31 -27.65
CA ASP A 312 18.74 19.15 -28.76
C ASP A 312 20.11 18.74 -29.34
N ASP A 313 20.92 17.96 -28.62
CA ASP A 313 22.17 17.40 -29.12
C ASP A 313 21.98 16.11 -29.94
N GLN A 314 20.96 15.29 -29.65
CA GLN A 314 20.65 14.11 -30.46
C GLN A 314 20.01 14.46 -31.80
N LYS A 315 19.24 15.56 -31.88
CA LYS A 315 18.77 16.07 -33.20
C LYS A 315 19.96 16.44 -34.09
N TYR A 316 21.03 17.04 -33.56
CA TYR A 316 22.23 17.32 -34.36
C TYR A 316 22.96 16.04 -34.73
N GLY A 317 23.01 15.03 -33.86
CA GLY A 317 23.60 13.72 -34.18
C GLY A 317 22.92 13.01 -35.37
N ILE A 318 21.60 13.15 -35.51
CA ILE A 318 20.81 12.54 -36.60
C ILE A 318 20.77 13.43 -37.85
N TYR A 319 20.53 14.73 -37.67
CA TYR A 319 20.31 15.65 -38.79
C TYR A 319 21.61 16.20 -39.39
N THR A 320 22.69 16.35 -38.63
CA THR A 320 23.96 16.88 -39.16
C THR A 320 24.55 15.97 -40.25
N PRO A 321 24.67 14.64 -40.08
CA PRO A 321 25.18 13.77 -41.14
C PRO A 321 24.28 13.72 -42.38
N LEU A 322 22.96 13.90 -42.21
CA LEU A 322 21.99 13.84 -43.31
C LEU A 322 21.92 15.16 -44.10
N PHE A 323 21.86 16.29 -43.40
CA PHE A 323 21.58 17.60 -43.99
C PHE A 323 22.83 18.42 -44.33
N VAL A 324 23.96 18.23 -43.64
CA VAL A 324 25.20 18.96 -43.97
C VAL A 324 25.73 18.62 -45.36
N PRO A 325 25.76 17.35 -45.82
CA PRO A 325 26.23 17.03 -47.17
C PRO A 325 25.34 17.65 -48.25
N ILE A 326 24.02 17.62 -48.05
CA ILE A 326 23.04 18.19 -48.97
C ILE A 326 23.15 19.73 -48.99
N GLY A 327 23.23 20.36 -47.82
CA GLY A 327 23.41 21.80 -47.67
C GLY A 327 24.72 22.29 -48.29
N PHE A 328 25.82 21.55 -48.10
CA PHE A 328 27.11 21.86 -48.69
C PHE A 328 27.08 21.78 -50.23
N ALA A 329 26.44 20.75 -50.78
CA ALA A 329 26.28 20.60 -52.23
C ALA A 329 25.49 21.76 -52.86
N LEU A 330 24.38 22.17 -52.22
CA LEU A 330 23.57 23.30 -52.66
C LEU A 330 24.33 24.63 -52.55
N PHE A 331 25.08 24.83 -51.47
CA PHE A 331 25.90 26.03 -51.27
C PHE A 331 26.98 26.15 -52.36
N LEU A 332 27.69 25.05 -52.65
CA LEU A 332 28.74 25.04 -53.66
C LEU A 332 28.18 25.28 -55.07
N SER A 333 27.02 24.71 -55.38
CA SER A 333 26.30 24.93 -56.64
C SER A 333 25.92 26.40 -56.81
N THR A 334 25.31 26.98 -55.77
CA THR A 334 24.89 28.39 -55.76
C THR A 334 26.10 29.33 -55.88
N TYR A 335 27.19 29.07 -55.15
CA TYR A 335 28.42 29.86 -55.22
C TYR A 335 29.04 29.86 -56.63
N ARG A 336 29.07 28.70 -57.29
CA ARG A 336 29.60 28.58 -58.67
C ARG A 336 28.76 29.39 -59.65
N THR A 337 27.44 29.28 -59.58
CA THR A 337 26.54 30.05 -60.44
C THR A 337 26.67 31.55 -60.19
N PHE A 338 26.72 31.97 -58.92
CA PHE A 338 26.92 33.37 -58.56
C PHE A 338 28.25 33.93 -59.08
N LYS A 339 29.34 33.18 -58.92
CA LYS A 339 30.66 33.55 -59.45
C LYS A 339 30.67 33.64 -60.98
N LEU A 340 29.95 32.77 -61.68
CA LEU A 340 29.84 32.82 -63.15
C LEU A 340 29.07 34.05 -63.62
N VAL A 341 27.94 34.35 -62.97
CA VAL A 341 27.11 35.52 -63.29
C VAL A 341 27.88 36.82 -63.05
N PHE A 342 28.58 36.94 -61.91
CA PHE A 342 29.34 38.16 -61.60
C PHE A 342 30.67 38.28 -62.36
N ARG A 343 31.24 37.19 -62.88
CA ARG A 343 32.48 37.24 -63.67
C ARG A 343 32.26 37.55 -65.16
N ASN A 344 31.01 37.49 -65.65
CA ASN A 344 30.67 37.86 -67.02
C ASN A 344 30.30 39.36 -67.17
N ASN A 345 30.28 40.13 -66.08
CA ASN A 345 29.94 41.56 -66.07
C ASN A 345 31.15 42.50 -65.83
N ASN A 346 32.38 41.99 -65.91
CA ASN A 346 33.63 42.74 -66.06
C ASN A 346 34.34 42.21 -67.31
#